data_AF-A0A2L2YTC6-F1
#
_entry.id   AF-A0A2L2YTC6-F1
#
_cell.length_a   1.000
_cell.length_b   1.000
_cell.length_c   1.000
_cell.angle_alpha   90.00
_cell.angle_beta   90.00
_cell.angle_gamma   90.00
#
_symmetry.space_group_name_H-M   'P 1'
#
loop_
_entity.id
_entity.type
_entity.pdbx_description
1 polymer ?
#
loop_
_entity_poly.entity_id
_entity_poly.type
_entity_poly.pdbx_seq_one_letter_code
_entity_poly.pdbx_strand_id
1 'polypeptide(L)'
;GKLYFAVPKNELKRKKWCAAISRHETEIREYSLSSSLYCCEDHFSVQDDMENYWRYRITGEAKRYKLKEDVIPHIFQCQIDKSLTPKKRQPSKNPS
;
A
#
# COMPACT_ATOMS: atom_id res chain seq x y z
N GLY A 1 -13.06 -11.42 -3.47
CA GLY A 1 -11.65 -11.77 -3.17
C GLY A 1 -10.80 -10.51 -3.26
N LYS A 2 -9.68 -10.45 -2.54
CA LYS A 2 -8.80 -9.26 -2.52
C LYS A 2 -7.83 -9.28 -3.71
N LEU A 3 -7.60 -8.14 -4.35
CA LEU A 3 -6.60 -8.04 -5.42
C LEU A 3 -5.19 -7.83 -4.86
N TYR A 4 -4.22 -8.42 -5.54
CA TYR A 4 -2.80 -8.32 -5.23
C TYR A 4 -2.02 -7.96 -6.48
N PHE A 5 -1.19 -6.92 -6.38
CA PHE A 5 -0.33 -6.43 -7.44
C PHE A 5 1.11 -6.82 -7.16
N ALA A 6 1.79 -7.41 -8.13
CA ALA A 6 3.19 -7.80 -8.00
C ALA A 6 4.08 -6.56 -7.97
N VAL A 7 5.00 -6.51 -7.00
CA VAL A 7 5.99 -5.43 -6.94
C VAL A 7 6.91 -5.53 -8.17
N PRO A 8 7.18 -4.41 -8.87
CA PRO A 8 8.01 -4.40 -10.07
C PRO A 8 9.37 -5.07 -9.88
N LYS A 9 9.87 -5.67 -10.96
CA LYS A 9 11.21 -6.27 -11.04
C LYS A 9 12.27 -5.28 -11.53
N ASN A 10 11.85 -4.15 -12.05
CA ASN A 10 12.73 -3.03 -12.39
C ASN A 10 13.23 -2.37 -11.10
N GLU A 11 14.54 -2.19 -10.99
CA GLU A 11 15.21 -1.67 -9.80
C GLU A 11 14.71 -0.29 -9.37
N LEU A 12 14.68 0.67 -10.30
CA LEU A 12 14.25 2.03 -10.00
C LEU A 12 12.79 2.08 -9.54
N LYS A 13 11.88 1.37 -10.24
CA LYS A 13 10.47 1.31 -9.85
C LYS A 13 10.29 0.60 -8.52
N ARG A 14 11.02 -0.48 -8.27
CA ARG A 14 10.98 -1.21 -7.00
C ARG A 14 11.46 -0.32 -5.86
N LYS A 15 12.54 0.45 -6.03
CA LYS A 15 13.02 1.38 -5.01
C LYS A 15 11.97 2.44 -4.68
N LYS A 16 11.31 3.02 -5.70
CA LYS A 16 10.18 3.96 -5.51
C LYS A 16 9.02 3.32 -4.76
N TRP A 17 8.66 2.08 -5.10
CA TRP A 17 7.62 1.32 -4.39
C TRP A 17 7.98 1.07 -2.91
N CYS A 18 9.23 0.68 -2.64
CA CYS A 18 9.69 0.43 -1.27
C CYS A 18 9.71 1.73 -0.47
N ALA A 19 10.17 2.82 -1.08
CA ALA A 19 10.16 4.15 -0.46
C ALA A 19 8.73 4.61 -0.11
N ALA A 20 7.76 4.40 -1.01
CA ALA A 20 6.37 4.76 -0.75
C ALA A 20 5.76 3.98 0.42
N ILE A 21 6.08 2.69 0.54
CA ILE A 21 5.55 1.83 1.62
C ILE A 21 6.23 2.09 2.97
N SER A 22 7.47 2.57 2.98
CA SER A 22 8.23 2.82 4.20
C SER A 22 7.58 3.92 5.06
N ARG A 23 7.58 3.70 6.39
CA ARG A 23 7.07 4.66 7.37
C ARG A 23 8.02 5.84 7.61
N HIS A 24 9.31 5.62 7.38
CA HIS A 24 10.38 6.59 7.58
C HIS A 24 11.32 6.61 6.37
N GLU A 25 11.69 7.80 5.92
CA GLU A 25 12.58 8.01 4.77
C GLU A 25 13.97 7.39 4.96
N THR A 26 14.42 7.28 6.21
CA THR A 26 15.71 6.68 6.58
C THR A 26 15.68 5.16 6.67
N GLU A 27 14.50 4.53 6.59
CA GLU A 27 14.31 3.08 6.76
C GLU A 27 13.67 2.47 5.50
N ILE A 28 14.18 2.86 4.33
CA ILE A 28 13.76 2.24 3.06
C ILE A 28 14.32 0.83 3.01
N ARG A 29 13.41 -0.15 3.13
CA ARG A 29 13.79 -1.56 3.04
C ARG A 29 14.04 -1.93 1.59
N GLU A 30 15.28 -2.25 1.26
CA GLU A 30 15.63 -2.73 -0.06
C GLU A 30 15.41 -4.25 -0.16
N TYR A 31 14.77 -4.68 -1.24
CA TYR A 31 14.45 -6.08 -1.48
C TYR A 31 15.06 -6.54 -2.80
N SER A 32 15.70 -7.71 -2.80
CA SER A 32 16.26 -8.34 -4.00
C SER A 32 15.26 -8.35 -5.15
N LEU A 33 15.71 -8.02 -6.37
CA LEU A 33 14.88 -8.04 -7.58
C LEU A 33 14.25 -9.42 -7.83
N SER A 34 14.90 -10.52 -7.42
CA SER A 34 14.35 -11.87 -7.59
C SER A 34 13.17 -12.18 -6.66
N SER A 35 13.02 -11.46 -5.53
CA SER A 35 11.96 -11.73 -4.55
C SER A 35 10.54 -11.46 -5.11
N SER A 36 9.64 -12.40 -4.84
CA SER A 36 8.22 -12.31 -5.21
C SER A 36 7.45 -11.59 -4.11
N LEU A 37 7.31 -10.29 -4.25
CA LEU A 37 6.55 -9.43 -3.33
C LEU A 37 5.26 -8.97 -3.98
N TYR A 38 4.24 -8.75 -3.16
CA TYR A 38 2.93 -8.30 -3.60
C TYR A 38 2.42 -7.20 -2.66
N CYS A 39 1.65 -6.27 -3.22
CA CYS A 39 0.96 -5.22 -2.49
C CYS A 39 -0.54 -5.39 -2.74
N CYS A 40 -1.35 -5.34 -1.68
CA CYS A 40 -2.79 -5.52 -1.81
C CYS A 40 -3.48 -4.23 -2.28
N GLU A 41 -4.71 -4.37 -2.77
CA GLU A 41 -5.49 -3.27 -3.34
C GLU A 41 -5.77 -2.08 -2.42
N ASP A 42 -5.79 -2.27 -1.10
CA ASP A 42 -6.01 -1.17 -0.12
C ASP A 42 -5.01 -0.02 -0.23
N HIS A 43 -3.91 -0.22 -0.95
CA HIS A 43 -2.86 0.76 -1.16
C HIS A 43 -2.99 1.56 -2.47
N PHE A 44 -4.06 1.32 -3.25
CA PHE A 44 -4.29 1.87 -4.58
C PHE A 44 -5.74 2.32 -4.77
N SER A 45 -5.97 3.32 -5.62
CA SER A 45 -7.30 3.57 -6.19
C SER A 45 -7.51 2.64 -7.38
N VAL A 46 -7.93 1.39 -7.14
CA VAL A 46 -8.01 0.33 -8.19
C VAL A 46 -8.71 0.79 -9.47
N GLN A 47 -9.77 1.59 -9.36
CA GLN A 47 -10.51 2.10 -10.52
C GLN A 47 -9.68 3.05 -11.39
N ASP A 48 -8.84 3.88 -10.76
CA ASP A 48 -8.04 4.91 -11.44
C ASP A 48 -6.64 4.41 -11.80
N ASP A 49 -6.08 3.52 -10.98
CA ASP A 49 -4.70 3.07 -11.06
C ASP A 49 -4.51 1.86 -11.97
N MET A 50 -5.54 1.02 -12.11
CA MET A 50 -5.44 -0.21 -12.88
C MET A 50 -5.67 0.06 -14.37
N GLU A 51 -4.70 -0.31 -15.21
CA GLU A 51 -4.76 -0.14 -16.67
C GLU A 51 -5.91 -0.95 -17.28
N ASN A 52 -6.19 -2.13 -16.73
CA ASN A 52 -7.21 -3.04 -17.22
C ASN A 52 -8.45 -3.12 -16.32
N TYR A 53 -8.75 -2.07 -15.54
CA TYR A 53 -9.92 -2.03 -14.63
C TYR A 53 -11.22 -2.41 -15.33
N TRP A 54 -11.58 -1.69 -16.40
CA TRP A 54 -12.86 -1.90 -17.09
C TRP A 54 -12.99 -3.30 -17.68
N ARG A 55 -11.89 -3.84 -18.22
CA ARG A 55 -11.87 -5.21 -18.72
C ARG A 55 -12.20 -6.18 -17.60
N TYR A 56 -11.46 -6.12 -16.49
CA TYR A 56 -11.72 -6.94 -15.31
C TYR A 56 -13.15 -6.80 -14.79
N ARG A 57 -13.65 -5.56 -14.70
CA ARG A 57 -14.98 -5.26 -14.16
C ARG A 57 -16.13 -5.79 -15.02
N ILE A 58 -15.94 -5.86 -16.35
CA ILE A 58 -16.95 -6.37 -17.28
C ILE A 58 -16.87 -7.90 -17.39
N THR A 59 -15.67 -8.47 -17.48
CA THR A 59 -15.51 -9.91 -17.72
C THR A 59 -15.46 -10.75 -16.44
N GLY A 60 -15.29 -10.11 -15.28
CA GLY A 60 -15.04 -10.80 -14.00
C GLY A 60 -13.66 -11.47 -13.91
N GLU A 61 -12.89 -11.46 -15.00
CA GLU A 61 -11.64 -12.20 -15.15
C GLU A 61 -10.54 -11.33 -15.75
N ALA A 62 -9.38 -11.34 -15.10
CA ALA A 62 -8.14 -10.85 -15.68
C ALA A 62 -7.03 -11.87 -15.44
N LYS A 63 -6.34 -12.28 -16.51
CA LYS A 63 -5.17 -13.17 -16.40
C LYS A 63 -4.08 -12.57 -15.50
N ARG A 64 -3.95 -11.23 -15.50
CA ARG A 64 -3.10 -10.44 -14.61
C ARG A 64 -3.73 -9.08 -14.34
N TYR A 65 -3.70 -8.63 -13.10
CA TYR A 65 -4.05 -7.26 -12.71
C TYR A 65 -2.85 -6.36 -12.98
N LYS A 66 -3.02 -5.34 -13.82
CA LYS A 66 -1.92 -4.49 -14.30
C LYS A 66 -2.19 -3.05 -13.88
N LEU A 67 -1.28 -2.51 -13.07
CA LEU A 67 -1.28 -1.08 -12.74
C LEU A 67 -0.70 -0.28 -13.93
N LYS A 68 -1.14 0.96 -14.07
CA LYS A 68 -0.52 1.93 -14.98
C LYS A 68 0.96 2.10 -14.66
N GLU A 69 1.72 2.55 -15.64
CA GLU A 69 3.18 2.44 -15.63
C GLU A 69 3.88 3.15 -14.45
N ASP A 70 3.34 4.31 -14.05
CA ASP A 70 3.92 5.19 -13.03
C ASP A 70 3.22 5.08 -11.66
N VAL A 71 2.26 4.18 -11.54
CA VAL A 71 1.54 3.99 -10.28
C VAL A 71 2.44 3.31 -9.25
N ILE A 72 2.46 3.91 -8.07
CA ILE A 72 3.06 3.37 -6.85
C ILE A 72 2.00 3.36 -5.74
N PRO A 73 2.17 2.53 -4.68
CA PRO A 73 1.30 2.56 -3.51
C PRO A 73 1.21 3.97 -2.95
N HIS A 74 0.00 4.48 -2.72
CA HIS A 74 -0.21 5.86 -2.25
C HIS A 74 -1.32 6.00 -1.21
N ILE A 75 -1.99 4.91 -0.85
CA ILE A 75 -3.00 4.90 0.21
C ILE A 75 -2.43 4.13 1.42
N PHE A 76 -2.29 4.82 2.55
CA PHE A 76 -1.67 4.27 3.77
C PHE A 76 -2.53 4.52 5.01
N GLN A 77 -3.81 4.09 4.96
CA GLN A 77 -4.71 4.19 6.11
C GLN A 77 -4.13 3.52 7.37
N CYS A 78 -3.30 2.48 7.20
CA CYS A 78 -2.60 1.78 8.28
C CYS A 78 -1.46 2.56 8.95
N GLN A 79 -1.05 3.69 8.36
CA GLN A 79 -0.04 4.60 8.89
C GLN A 79 -0.65 5.82 9.56
N ILE A 80 -1.97 6.05 9.41
CA ILE A 80 -2.68 7.10 10.15
C ILE A 80 -2.68 6.71 11.63
N ASP A 81 -1.96 7.49 12.42
CA ASP A 81 -1.77 7.24 13.83
C ASP A 81 -3.12 7.40 14.56
N LYS A 82 -3.63 6.32 15.17
CA LYS A 82 -4.90 6.35 15.95
C LYS A 82 -4.79 7.21 17.22
N SER A 83 -3.61 7.79 17.47
CA SER A 83 -3.25 8.64 18.61
C SER A 83 -3.87 10.04 18.56
N LEU A 84 -4.45 10.48 17.44
CA LEU A 84 -5.19 11.75 17.35
C LEU A 84 -6.63 11.67 17.88
N THR A 85 -7.10 10.51 18.35
CA THR A 85 -8.22 10.52 19.29
C THR A 85 -7.69 11.03 20.63
N PRO A 86 -8.18 12.17 21.16
CA PRO A 86 -7.77 12.61 22.48
C PRO A 86 -8.20 11.50 23.45
N LYS A 87 -7.24 10.73 23.98
CA LYS A 87 -7.49 9.93 25.19
C LYS A 87 -7.90 10.95 26.25
N LYS A 88 -9.19 11.06 26.55
CA LYS A 88 -9.67 11.79 27.73
C LYS A 88 -8.85 11.25 28.91
N ARG A 89 -7.95 12.09 29.45
CA ARG A 89 -7.20 11.76 30.66
C ARG A 89 -8.25 11.55 31.76
N GLN A 90 -8.42 10.30 32.19
CA GLN A 90 -9.13 10.02 33.43
C GLN A 90 -8.25 10.56 34.57
N PRO A 91 -8.74 11.45 35.44
CA PRO A 91 -7.96 11.91 36.58
C PRO A 91 -7.69 10.72 37.51
N SER A 92 -6.41 10.50 37.83
CA SER A 92 -5.96 9.51 38.80
C SER A 92 -6.55 9.83 40.17
N LYS A 93 -7.35 8.92 40.71
CA LYS A 93 -7.76 8.96 42.12
C LYS A 93 -6.53 8.63 42.98
N ASN A 94 -6.02 9.60 43.73
CA ASN A 94 -5.04 9.35 44.79
C ASN A 94 -5.76 8.75 46.00
N PRO A 95 -5.32 7.61 46.57
CA PRO A 95 -5.78 7.17 47.87
C PRO A 95 -5.07 7.96 48.98
N SER A 96 -5.85 8.38 49.99
CA SER A 96 -5.40 8.93 51.27
C SER A 96 -4.99 7.84 52.24
#